data_AF-A0A0E3WEF1-F1
#
_entry.id   AF-A0A0E3WEF1-F1
#
_cell.length_a   1.000
_cell.length_b   1.000
_cell.length_c   1.000
_cell.angle_alpha   90.00
_cell.angle_beta   90.00
_cell.angle_gamma   90.00
#
_symmetry.space_group_name_H-M   'P 1'
#
loop_
_entity.id
_entity.type
_entity.pdbx_description
1 polymer ?
#
loop_
_entity_poly.entity_id
_entity_poly.type
_entity_poly.pdbx_seq_one_letter_code
_entity_poly.pdbx_strand_id
1 'polypeptide(L)'
;MVTDFRAQELEQLVAVCKQDLGSSADWIAPPGYPNSLALCIIDAVFSINATYGGVANVITQYRRHRAEQNGDADTDGVIELLGTFEWSNGP
;
A
#
# COMPACT_ATOMS: atom_id res chain seq x y z
N MET A 1 -3.37 -2.00 30.72
CA MET A 1 -2.38 -1.03 31.24
C MET A 1 -1.92 -0.24 30.03
N VAL A 2 -2.42 0.98 29.83
CA VAL A 2 -1.97 1.83 28.74
C VAL A 2 -0.65 2.44 29.21
N THR A 3 0.44 2.11 28.54
CA THR A 3 1.73 2.73 28.81
C THR A 3 1.62 4.19 28.42
N ASP A 4 1.57 5.08 29.41
CA ASP A 4 1.68 6.51 29.20
C ASP A 4 3.15 6.79 28.85
N PHE A 5 3.44 6.95 27.56
CA PHE A 5 4.79 7.27 27.10
C PHE A 5 5.17 8.65 27.65
N ARG A 6 6.23 8.72 28.43
CA ARG A 6 6.69 9.99 28.98
C ARG A 6 7.29 10.82 27.85
N ALA A 7 7.10 12.14 27.88
CA ALA A 7 7.63 13.05 26.86
C ALA A 7 9.14 12.84 26.56
N GLN A 8 9.91 12.50 27.59
CA GLN A 8 11.34 12.21 27.46
C GLN A 8 11.65 10.94 26.64
N GLU A 9 10.83 9.90 26.77
CA GLU A 9 10.99 8.64 26.03
C GLU A 9 10.64 8.85 24.55
N LEU A 10 9.63 9.68 24.27
CA LEU A 10 9.30 10.09 22.91
C LEU A 10 10.43 10.89 22.27
N GLU A 11 11.03 11.84 23.00
CA GLU A 11 12.16 12.61 22.51
C GLU A 11 13.37 11.71 22.18
N GLN A 12 13.67 10.74 23.04
CA GLN A 12 14.74 9.77 22.81
C GLN A 12 14.46 8.90 21.58
N LEU A 13 13.23 8.39 21.44
CA LEU A 13 12.83 7.61 20.28
C LEU A 13 12.98 8.43 18.99
N VAL A 14 12.49 9.67 18.97
CA VAL A 14 12.62 10.56 17.80
C VAL A 14 14.08 10.84 17.47
N ALA A 15 14.94 11.04 18.47
CA ALA A 15 16.36 11.27 18.25
C ALA A 15 17.03 10.06 17.60
N VAL A 16 16.77 8.86 18.09
CA VAL A 16 17.29 7.61 17.51
C VAL A 16 16.75 7.39 16.10
N CYS A 17 15.45 7.56 15.87
CA CYS A 17 14.89 7.43 14.51
C CYS A 17 15.53 8.41 13.52
N LYS A 18 15.79 9.65 13.91
CA LYS A 18 16.46 10.63 13.04
C LYS A 18 17.92 10.27 12.77
N GLN A 19 18.61 9.70 13.76
CA GLN A 19 19.99 9.23 13.60
C GLN A 19 20.06 8.04 12.64
N ASP A 20 19.16 7.05 12.82
CA ASP A 20 19.19 5.79 12.08
C ASP A 20 18.61 5.91 10.66
N LEU A 21 17.48 6.62 10.51
CA LEU A 21 16.81 6.81 9.22
C LEU A 21 17.44 7.96 8.41
N GLY A 22 18.22 8.84 9.06
CA GLY A 22 18.82 10.01 8.41
C GLY A 22 17.81 11.07 7.98
N SER A 23 18.23 11.92 7.04
CA SER A 23 17.39 12.98 6.49
C SER A 23 16.35 12.41 5.53
N SER A 24 15.08 12.82 5.69
CA SER A 24 14.01 12.43 4.76
C SER A 24 14.20 12.96 3.34
N ALA A 25 15.05 13.97 3.16
CA ALA A 25 15.42 14.47 1.83
C ALA A 25 16.24 13.44 1.02
N ASP A 26 16.89 12.49 1.70
CA ASP A 26 17.71 11.45 1.08
C ASP A 26 16.95 10.13 0.92
N TRP A 27 15.69 10.07 1.36
CA TRP A 27 14.88 8.85 1.27
C TRP A 27 14.49 8.57 -0.18
N ILE A 28 14.71 7.33 -0.60
CA ILE A 28 14.23 6.85 -1.89
C ILE A 28 12.75 6.55 -1.75
N ALA A 29 11.92 7.39 -2.38
CA ALA A 29 10.49 7.11 -2.48
C ALA A 29 10.29 5.82 -3.30
N PRO A 30 9.53 4.84 -2.80
CA PRO A 30 9.15 3.71 -3.62
C PRO A 30 8.34 4.22 -4.83
N PRO A 31 8.51 3.62 -6.02
CA PRO A 31 7.83 4.08 -7.23
C PRO A 31 6.30 4.09 -7.09
N GLY A 32 5.74 3.20 -6.25
CA GLY A 32 4.33 3.16 -5.90
C GLY A 32 3.40 3.01 -7.12
N TYR A 33 2.20 3.55 -7.00
CA TYR A 33 1.14 3.50 -8.03
C TYR A 33 0.58 4.91 -8.28
N PRO A 34 1.38 5.83 -8.86
CA PRO A 34 1.04 7.26 -8.88
C PRO A 34 -0.24 7.58 -9.66
N ASN A 35 -0.63 6.71 -10.59
CA ASN A 35 -1.79 6.91 -11.47
C ASN A 35 -2.92 5.90 -11.22
N SER A 36 -2.78 4.98 -10.26
CA SER A 36 -3.77 3.94 -9.99
C SER A 36 -4.25 3.99 -8.55
N LEU A 37 -5.44 4.55 -8.38
CA LEU A 37 -6.11 4.54 -7.08
C LEU A 37 -6.53 3.10 -6.71
N ALA A 38 -6.87 2.26 -7.69
CA ALA A 38 -7.17 0.86 -7.46
C ALA A 38 -5.98 0.11 -6.82
N LEU A 39 -4.79 0.26 -7.39
CA LEU A 39 -3.58 -0.37 -6.85
C LEU A 39 -3.17 0.20 -5.49
N CYS A 40 -3.34 1.51 -5.26
CA CYS A 40 -3.16 2.10 -3.93
C CYS A 40 -4.08 1.46 -2.87
N ILE A 41 -5.36 1.23 -3.21
CA ILE A 41 -6.33 0.60 -2.30
C ILE A 41 -5.95 -0.85 -2.02
N ILE A 42 -5.63 -1.63 -3.06
CA ILE A 42 -5.19 -3.02 -2.91
C ILE A 42 -3.95 -3.09 -2.01
N ASP A 43 -2.92 -2.28 -2.29
CA ASP A 43 -1.68 -2.26 -1.51
C ASP A 43 -1.94 -1.90 -0.03
N ALA A 44 -2.78 -0.89 0.23
CA ALA A 44 -3.14 -0.48 1.59
C ALA A 44 -3.91 -1.57 2.37
N VAL A 45 -4.88 -2.24 1.73
CA VAL A 45 -5.70 -3.29 2.36
C VAL A 45 -4.85 -4.50 2.70
N PHE A 46 -3.97 -4.93 1.78
CA PHE A 46 -3.17 -6.13 1.98
C PHE A 46 -1.87 -5.89 2.79
N SER A 47 -1.45 -4.63 2.98
CA SER A 47 -0.32 -4.28 3.85
C SER A 47 -0.52 -4.62 5.34
N ILE A 48 -1.75 -4.80 5.79
CA ILE A 48 -2.07 -5.03 7.22
C ILE A 48 -1.90 -6.52 7.61
N ASN A 49 -2.01 -7.45 6.67
CA ASN A 49 -2.09 -8.89 6.97
C ASN A 49 -1.31 -9.82 6.02
N ALA A 50 -0.62 -9.29 5.00
CA ALA A 50 0.14 -10.10 4.07
C ALA A 50 1.65 -10.00 4.31
N THR A 51 2.38 -11.09 4.07
CA THR A 51 3.81 -10.95 3.72
C THR A 51 3.89 -10.12 2.44
N TYR A 52 4.94 -9.32 2.26
CA TYR A 52 5.09 -8.46 1.08
C TYR A 52 4.90 -9.23 -0.25
N GLY A 53 5.28 -10.53 -0.29
CA GLY A 53 5.02 -11.41 -1.43
C GLY A 53 3.54 -11.69 -1.73
N GLY A 54 2.68 -11.70 -0.71
CA GLY A 54 1.23 -11.85 -0.87
C GLY A 54 0.60 -10.64 -1.57
N VAL A 55 0.99 -9.42 -1.20
CA VAL A 55 0.52 -8.18 -1.84
C VAL A 55 0.90 -8.14 -3.31
N ALA A 56 2.18 -8.44 -3.62
CA ALA A 56 2.68 -8.49 -4.99
C ALA A 56 1.91 -9.49 -5.87
N ASN A 57 1.51 -10.63 -5.30
CA ASN A 57 0.69 -11.61 -6.02
C ASN A 57 -0.72 -11.06 -6.31
N VAL A 58 -1.39 -10.44 -5.34
CA VAL A 58 -2.73 -9.84 -5.55
C VAL A 58 -2.69 -8.77 -6.64
N ILE A 59 -1.69 -7.88 -6.61
CA ILE A 59 -1.48 -6.85 -7.64
C ILE A 59 -1.25 -7.48 -9.02
N THR A 60 -0.45 -8.54 -9.08
CA THR A 60 -0.21 -9.28 -10.34
C THR A 60 -1.51 -9.87 -10.88
N GLN A 61 -2.35 -10.46 -10.02
CA GLN A 61 -3.63 -11.02 -10.42
C GLN A 61 -4.61 -9.94 -10.91
N TYR A 62 -4.68 -8.81 -10.21
CA TYR A 62 -5.51 -7.68 -10.62
C TYR A 62 -5.09 -7.13 -11.99
N ARG A 63 -3.79 -6.88 -12.21
CA ARG A 63 -3.26 -6.45 -13.51
C ARG A 63 -3.61 -7.41 -14.65
N ARG A 64 -3.46 -8.72 -14.40
CA ARG A 64 -3.83 -9.76 -15.38
C ARG A 64 -5.32 -9.73 -15.71
N HIS A 65 -6.17 -9.66 -14.69
CA HIS A 65 -7.63 -9.59 -14.86
C HIS A 65 -8.05 -8.40 -15.71
N ARG A 66 -7.44 -7.23 -15.47
CA ARG A 66 -7.73 -6.01 -16.24
C ARG A 66 -7.24 -6.10 -17.68
N ALA A 67 -6.06 -6.66 -17.91
CA ALA A 67 -5.56 -6.91 -19.26
C ALA A 67 -6.49 -7.84 -20.06
N GLU A 68 -7.06 -8.88 -19.43
CA GLU A 68 -8.04 -9.78 -20.07
C GLU A 68 -9.34 -9.06 -20.50
N GLN A 69 -9.65 -7.91 -19.88
CA GLN A 69 -10.80 -7.07 -20.21
C GLN A 69 -10.45 -5.90 -21.14
N ASN A 70 -9.23 -5.87 -21.72
CA ASN A 70 -8.68 -4.73 -22.46
C ASN A 70 -8.63 -3.42 -21.63
N GLY A 71 -8.51 -3.54 -20.31
CA GLY A 71 -8.32 -2.42 -19.38
C GLY A 71 -6.85 -2.22 -18.98
N ASP A 72 -6.59 -1.14 -18.23
CA ASP A 72 -5.27 -0.79 -17.72
C ASP A 72 -5.29 -0.56 -16.20
N ALA A 73 -4.83 -1.57 -15.48
CA ALA A 73 -4.74 -1.52 -14.02
C ALA A 73 -3.82 -0.42 -13.47
N ASP A 74 -2.86 0.07 -14.25
CA ASP A 74 -1.95 1.14 -13.83
C ASP A 74 -2.58 2.54 -13.93
N THR A 75 -3.80 2.63 -14.46
CA THR A 75 -4.62 3.86 -14.50
C THR A 75 -6.01 3.71 -13.87
N ASP A 76 -6.38 2.50 -13.44
CA ASP A 76 -7.69 2.20 -12.86
C ASP A 76 -7.99 2.98 -11.56
N GLY A 77 -9.25 3.36 -11.41
CA GLY A 77 -9.82 3.94 -10.21
C GLY A 77 -10.71 2.99 -9.43
N VAL A 78 -11.54 3.55 -8.56
CA VAL A 78 -12.45 2.77 -7.71
C VAL A 78 -13.50 2.03 -8.53
N ILE A 79 -13.93 2.58 -9.67
CA ILE A 79 -15.00 2.00 -10.48
C ILE A 79 -14.55 0.67 -11.09
N GLU A 80 -13.35 0.62 -11.67
CA GLU A 80 -12.80 -0.57 -12.29
C GLU A 80 -12.47 -1.65 -11.23
N LEU A 81 -12.01 -1.23 -10.06
CA LEU A 81 -11.80 -2.12 -8.93
C LEU A 81 -13.11 -2.76 -8.45
N LEU A 82 -14.18 -1.97 -8.27
CA LEU A 82 -15.49 -2.50 -7.86
C LEU A 82 -16.06 -3.48 -8.90
N GLY A 83 -15.94 -3.16 -10.19
CA GLY A 83 -16.37 -4.07 -11.27
C GLY A 83 -15.68 -5.44 -11.23
N THR A 84 -14.46 -5.51 -10.68
CA THR A 84 -13.74 -6.77 -10.48
C THR A 84 -14.40 -7.65 -9.41
N PHE A 85 -14.93 -7.04 -8.33
CA PHE A 85 -15.65 -7.77 -7.29
C PHE A 85 -17.02 -8.24 -7.77
N GLU A 86 -17.74 -7.39 -8.50
CA GLU A 86 -19.02 -7.74 -9.14
C GLU A 86 -18.87 -8.92 -10.10
N TRP A 87 -17.82 -8.94 -10.93
CA TRP A 87 -17.52 -10.06 -11.83
C TRP A 87 -17.19 -11.36 -11.07
N SER A 88 -16.50 -11.25 -9.93
CA SER A 88 -16.06 -12.40 -9.14
C SER A 88 -17.15 -13.00 -8.26
N ASN A 89 -18.37 -12.42 -8.25
CA ASN A 89 -19.43 -12.74 -7.30
C ASN A 89 -18.95 -12.60 -5.84
N GLY A 90 -17.95 -11.74 -5.62
CA GLY A 90 -17.51 -11.30 -4.29
C GLY A 90 -18.46 -10.23 -3.73
N PRO A 91 -18.35 -9.88 -2.43
CA PRO A 91 -19.16 -8.82 -1.84
C PRO A 91 -19.00 -7.47 -2.54
#